data_AF-A0A7C3K6R7-F1
#
_entry.id   AF-A0A7C3K6R7-F1
#
_cell.length_a   1.000
_cell.length_b   1.000
_cell.length_c   1.000
_cell.angle_alpha   90.00
_cell.angle_beta   90.00
_cell.angle_gamma   90.00
#
_symmetry.space_group_name_H-M   'P 1'
#
loop_
_entity.id
_entity.type
_entity.pdbx_description
1 polymer ?
#
loop_
_entity_poly.entity_id
_entity_poly.type
_entity_poly.pdbx_seq_one_letter_code
_entity_poly.pdbx_strand_id
1 'polypeptide(L)'
;MDRFIWLLALLPLGLPVGALVIDRILGLPAPRLFRYLGPPAVFLYLVVITYALITAHPLLELIGWGLLGGLFGTAALDAVRLLGVRLNAFPMDMPVMFGVISLGLAPRLQQNMLATTVGWVAALPFEGRRAMLAQRLPAIARLPESQRVAVLRGMRKGLSLLPHEQRTEVLTTQMDLMAELPAGLRKNLMTAMDLATQTNGAGPYGQPRGLPRLPMAVFREFVRQAYPRTLQEAGIPHRRIAWRGYLWHFLIGATFGITYTLLFGAGSWALAFGWGIFVWLGMMVLMPPMMPMVRFPWWFPGVPFLAHLAMAIPIGFFARFVGPAAAGVSLVGLIR
;
A
#
# COMPACT_ATOMS: atom_id res chain seq x y z
N MET A 1 -5.28 23.78 28.81
CA MET A 1 -4.79 22.39 28.93
C MET A 1 -5.39 21.51 27.83
N ASP A 2 -6.69 21.64 27.58
CA ASP A 2 -7.46 20.78 26.65
C ASP A 2 -6.94 20.77 25.21
N ARG A 3 -6.55 21.93 24.67
CA ARG A 3 -5.94 22.02 23.32
C ARG A 3 -4.65 21.22 23.19
N PHE A 4 -3.83 21.20 24.25
CA PHE A 4 -2.57 20.47 24.24
C PHE A 4 -2.81 18.96 24.25
N ILE A 5 -3.66 18.47 25.15
CA ILE A 5 -4.03 17.04 25.24
C ILE A 5 -4.72 16.57 23.94
N TRP A 6 -5.57 17.41 23.34
CA TRP A 6 -6.19 17.12 22.05
C TRP A 6 -5.15 16.97 20.93
N LEU A 7 -4.16 17.86 20.85
CA LEU A 7 -3.06 17.76 19.88
C LEU A 7 -2.22 16.49 20.09
N LEU A 8 -1.92 16.14 21.34
CA LEU A 8 -1.22 14.90 21.67
C LEU A 8 -2.01 13.66 21.28
N ALA A 9 -3.35 13.70 21.38
CA ALA A 9 -4.22 12.61 20.95
C ALA A 9 -4.23 12.42 19.43
N LEU A 10 -4.18 13.53 18.67
CA LEU A 10 -4.24 13.52 17.21
C LEU A 10 -2.92 13.06 16.56
N LEU A 11 -1.78 13.50 17.09
CA LEU A 11 -0.46 13.25 16.50
C LEU A 11 -0.17 11.78 16.16
N PRO A 12 -0.38 10.78 17.05
CA PRO A 12 -0.07 9.39 16.76
C PRO A 12 -1.05 8.73 15.77
N LEU A 13 -2.24 9.31 15.54
CA LEU A 13 -3.27 8.73 14.66
C LEU A 13 -2.86 8.71 13.20
N GLY A 14 -1.97 9.62 12.77
CA GLY A 14 -1.44 9.63 11.40
C GLY A 14 -0.43 8.51 11.12
N LEU A 15 0.17 7.90 12.15
CA LEU A 15 1.28 6.97 11.99
C LEU A 15 0.92 5.70 11.22
N PRO A 16 -0.21 5.00 11.48
CA PRO A 16 -0.49 3.74 10.82
C PRO A 16 -0.60 3.85 9.29
N VAL A 17 -1.28 4.89 8.80
CA VAL A 17 -1.38 5.20 7.37
C VAL A 17 -0.07 5.78 6.85
N GLY A 18 0.48 6.77 7.55
CA GLY A 18 1.67 7.50 7.15
C GLY A 18 2.88 6.59 6.93
N ALA A 19 3.09 5.60 7.80
CA ALA A 19 4.20 4.66 7.66
C ALA A 19 4.06 3.75 6.42
N LEU A 20 2.85 3.34 6.03
CA LEU A 20 2.65 2.59 4.77
C LEU A 20 2.84 3.48 3.53
N VAL A 21 2.38 4.73 3.60
CA VAL A 21 2.54 5.71 2.53
C VAL A 21 4.02 6.03 2.32
N ILE A 22 4.75 6.36 3.39
CA ILE A 22 6.19 6.61 3.38
C ILE A 22 6.94 5.39 2.85
N ASP A 23 6.53 4.19 3.25
CA ASP A 23 7.13 2.96 2.76
C ASP A 23 7.04 2.83 1.24
N ARG A 24 5.83 3.01 0.68
CA ARG A 24 5.63 2.88 -0.76
C ARG A 24 6.21 4.06 -1.54
N ILE A 25 6.10 5.28 -1.00
CA ILE A 25 6.51 6.50 -1.70
C ILE A 25 8.02 6.75 -1.57
N LEU A 26 8.59 6.62 -0.39
CA LEU A 26 10.00 6.93 -0.13
C LEU A 26 10.89 5.68 -0.08
N GLY A 27 10.30 4.48 -0.15
CA GLY A 27 11.06 3.22 -0.11
C GLY A 27 11.67 2.93 1.27
N LEU A 28 11.13 3.53 2.34
CA LEU A 28 11.58 3.28 3.70
C LEU A 28 10.83 2.08 4.30
N PRO A 29 11.50 1.00 4.74
CA PRO A 29 10.80 -0.20 5.19
C PRO A 29 9.83 0.06 6.34
N ALA A 30 8.53 -0.22 6.15
CA ALA A 30 7.50 -0.13 7.18
C ALA A 30 7.88 -0.86 8.47
N PRO A 31 8.50 -2.07 8.46
CA PRO A 31 8.95 -2.70 9.70
C PRO A 31 9.93 -1.84 10.51
N ARG A 32 10.78 -1.05 9.84
CA ARG A 32 11.69 -0.11 10.51
C ARG A 32 10.90 1.08 11.06
N LEU A 33 9.99 1.65 10.27
CA LEU A 33 9.14 2.76 10.73
C LEU A 33 8.31 2.35 11.94
N PHE A 34 7.70 1.16 11.93
CA PHE A 34 6.94 0.64 13.06
C PHE A 34 7.81 0.41 14.29
N ARG A 35 9.03 -0.08 14.11
CA ARG A 35 9.97 -0.30 15.22
C ARG A 35 10.37 1.00 15.92
N TYR A 36 10.60 2.06 15.16
CA TYR A 36 11.12 3.32 15.70
C TYR A 36 10.04 4.34 16.08
N LEU A 37 8.97 4.42 15.29
CA LEU A 37 7.88 5.39 15.52
C LEU A 37 6.70 4.78 16.27
N GLY A 38 6.53 3.46 16.21
CA GLY A 38 5.41 2.75 16.85
C GLY A 38 5.42 2.89 18.37
N PRO A 39 6.49 2.49 19.09
CA PRO A 39 6.51 2.60 20.55
C PRO A 39 6.32 4.03 21.08
N PRO A 40 6.97 5.08 20.52
CA PRO A 40 6.70 6.46 20.91
C PRO A 40 5.24 6.88 20.68
N ALA A 41 4.64 6.50 19.55
CA ALA A 41 3.23 6.82 19.25
C ALA A 41 2.27 6.10 20.22
N VAL A 42 2.52 4.83 20.53
CA VAL A 42 1.74 4.08 21.52
C VAL A 42 1.90 4.68 22.91
N PHE A 43 3.13 4.98 23.33
CA PHE A 43 3.40 5.62 24.61
C PHE A 43 2.65 6.96 24.73
N LEU A 44 2.73 7.80 23.69
CA LEU A 44 2.02 9.07 23.66
C LEU A 44 0.50 8.87 23.80
N TYR A 45 -0.06 7.89 23.09
CA TYR A 45 -1.48 7.58 23.18
C TYR A 45 -1.87 7.06 24.57
N LEU A 46 -1.02 6.23 25.20
CA LEU A 46 -1.24 5.76 26.58
C LEU A 46 -1.22 6.90 27.59
N VAL A 47 -0.35 7.89 27.43
CA VAL A 47 -0.34 9.11 28.26
C VAL A 47 -1.67 9.86 28.14
N VAL A 48 -2.16 10.05 26.91
CA VAL A 48 -3.45 10.71 26.65
C VAL A 48 -4.61 9.96 27.30
N ILE A 49 -4.68 8.63 27.12
CA ILE A 49 -5.74 7.79 27.70
C ILE A 49 -5.67 7.80 29.23
N THR A 50 -4.48 7.64 29.81
CA THR A 50 -4.27 7.62 31.26
C THR A 50 -4.67 8.94 31.89
N TYR A 51 -4.25 10.06 31.28
CA TYR A 51 -4.67 11.39 31.70
C TYR A 51 -6.20 11.52 31.65
N ALA A 52 -6.82 11.16 30.52
CA ALA A 52 -8.27 11.28 30.35
C ALA A 52 -9.06 10.41 31.34
N LEU A 53 -8.54 9.23 31.69
CA LEU A 53 -9.13 8.37 32.72
C LEU A 53 -9.03 8.99 34.12
N ILE A 54 -7.84 9.45 34.52
CA ILE A 54 -7.60 10.00 35.87
C ILE A 54 -8.43 11.26 36.12
N THR A 55 -8.56 12.13 35.11
CA THR A 55 -9.27 13.39 35.25
C THR A 55 -10.73 13.32 34.79
N ALA A 56 -11.24 12.13 34.46
CA ALA A 56 -12.55 11.94 33.83
C ALA A 56 -12.79 12.89 32.62
N HIS A 57 -11.75 13.11 31.81
CA HIS A 57 -11.79 14.07 30.72
C HIS A 57 -12.77 13.59 29.62
N PRO A 58 -13.62 14.47 29.07
CA PRO A 58 -14.55 14.12 27.98
C PRO A 58 -13.90 13.63 26.67
N LEU A 59 -12.57 13.66 26.59
CA LEU A 59 -11.80 13.18 25.43
C LEU A 59 -11.86 11.66 25.31
N LEU A 60 -11.96 10.95 26.44
CA LEU A 60 -12.06 9.50 26.46
C LEU A 60 -13.31 9.02 25.72
N GLU A 61 -14.41 9.76 25.85
CA GLU A 61 -15.66 9.49 25.14
C GLU A 61 -15.52 9.68 23.63
N LEU A 62 -14.87 10.76 23.18
CA LEU A 62 -14.56 10.96 21.76
C LEU A 62 -13.73 9.79 21.21
N ILE A 63 -12.65 9.42 21.92
CA ILE A 63 -11.80 8.31 21.52
C ILE A 63 -12.57 6.98 21.49
N GLY A 64 -13.39 6.71 22.51
CA GLY A 64 -14.16 5.47 22.62
C GLY A 64 -15.16 5.31 21.48
N TRP A 65 -16.02 6.31 21.25
CA TRP A 65 -17.00 6.26 20.16
C TRP A 65 -16.33 6.31 18.78
N GLY A 66 -15.24 7.06 18.65
CA GLY A 66 -14.44 7.10 17.43
C GLY A 66 -13.80 5.76 17.11
N LEU A 67 -13.27 5.05 18.12
CA LEU A 67 -12.72 3.70 17.96
C LEU A 67 -13.78 2.73 17.47
N LEU A 68 -14.95 2.69 18.12
CA LEU A 68 -16.07 1.84 17.69
C LEU A 68 -16.52 2.19 16.27
N GLY A 69 -16.75 3.46 15.98
CA GLY A 69 -17.12 3.94 14.65
C GLY A 69 -16.11 3.55 13.58
N GLY A 70 -14.82 3.67 13.88
CA GLY A 70 -13.73 3.28 12.97
C GLY A 70 -13.64 1.77 12.74
N LEU A 71 -13.79 0.96 13.79
CA LEU A 71 -13.77 -0.51 13.67
C LEU A 71 -14.95 -1.03 12.84
N PHE A 72 -16.18 -0.62 13.17
CA PHE A 72 -17.36 -1.01 12.40
C PHE A 72 -17.37 -0.39 11.00
N GLY A 73 -16.87 0.83 10.85
CA GLY A 73 -16.66 1.49 9.56
C GLY A 73 -15.71 0.69 8.67
N THR A 74 -14.61 0.17 9.24
CA THR A 74 -13.67 -0.70 8.52
C THR A 74 -14.35 -1.99 8.07
N ALA A 75 -15.14 -2.63 8.94
CA ALA A 75 -15.87 -3.84 8.57
C ALA A 75 -16.87 -3.60 7.42
N ALA A 76 -17.58 -2.46 7.44
CA ALA A 76 -18.49 -2.07 6.36
C ALA A 76 -17.74 -1.78 5.04
N LEU A 77 -16.60 -1.08 5.12
CA LEU A 77 -15.69 -0.87 3.99
C LEU A 77 -15.23 -2.21 3.42
N ASP A 78 -14.80 -3.13 4.28
CA ASP A 78 -14.30 -4.45 3.90
C ASP A 78 -15.37 -5.30 3.20
N ALA A 79 -16.64 -5.20 3.61
CA ALA A 79 -17.73 -5.89 2.92
C ALA A 79 -17.81 -5.46 1.44
N VAL A 80 -17.78 -4.15 1.17
CA VAL A 80 -17.80 -3.60 -0.20
C VAL A 80 -16.51 -3.95 -0.94
N ARG A 81 -15.36 -3.81 -0.27
CA ARG A 81 -14.04 -4.06 -0.87
C ARG A 81 -13.87 -5.53 -1.25
N LEU A 82 -14.23 -6.47 -0.38
CA LEU A 82 -14.12 -7.90 -0.63
C LEU A 82 -15.03 -8.34 -1.77
N LEU A 83 -16.25 -7.78 -1.86
CA LEU A 83 -17.10 -7.95 -3.03
C LEU A 83 -16.39 -7.44 -4.29
N GLY A 84 -15.79 -6.25 -4.24
CA GLY A 84 -14.99 -5.70 -5.33
C GLY A 84 -13.81 -6.59 -5.72
N VAL A 85 -13.11 -7.22 -4.76
CA VAL A 85 -12.01 -8.16 -5.04
C VAL A 85 -12.55 -9.40 -5.78
N ARG A 86 -13.67 -9.98 -5.31
CA ARG A 86 -14.33 -11.12 -5.98
C ARG A 86 -14.80 -10.78 -7.39
N LEU A 87 -15.27 -9.56 -7.60
CA LEU A 87 -15.69 -9.04 -8.90
C LEU A 87 -14.55 -8.50 -9.75
N ASN A 88 -13.28 -8.72 -9.36
CA ASN A 88 -12.12 -8.24 -10.13
C ASN A 88 -12.08 -6.70 -10.31
N ALA A 89 -12.71 -5.95 -9.40
CA ALA A 89 -12.69 -4.50 -9.38
C ALA A 89 -11.41 -3.92 -8.73
N PHE A 90 -10.73 -4.70 -7.89
CA PHE A 90 -9.45 -4.33 -7.28
C PHE A 90 -8.27 -5.13 -7.87
N PRO A 91 -7.04 -4.59 -7.81
CA PRO A 91 -5.85 -5.31 -8.21
C PRO A 91 -5.54 -6.49 -7.28
N MET A 92 -5.87 -6.38 -6.00
CA MET A 92 -5.71 -7.42 -4.99
C MET A 92 -6.43 -7.07 -3.68
N ASP A 93 -6.45 -8.03 -2.75
CA ASP A 93 -6.84 -7.80 -1.35
C ASP A 93 -5.82 -6.87 -0.65
N MET A 94 -6.23 -5.61 -0.40
CA MET A 94 -5.37 -4.57 0.18
C MET A 94 -4.87 -4.89 1.60
N PRO A 95 -5.71 -5.34 2.54
CA PRO A 95 -5.25 -5.92 3.80
C PRO A 95 -4.12 -6.93 3.63
N VAL A 96 -4.24 -7.89 2.71
CA VAL A 96 -3.16 -8.86 2.45
C VAL A 96 -1.87 -8.15 2.00
N MET A 97 -1.95 -7.11 1.15
CA MET A 97 -0.80 -6.29 0.79
C MET A 97 -0.20 -5.54 2.00
N PHE A 98 -1.03 -5.02 2.92
CA PHE A 98 -0.55 -4.42 4.17
C PHE A 98 0.20 -5.45 5.03
N GLY A 99 -0.26 -6.70 5.05
CA GLY A 99 0.45 -7.82 5.67
C GLY A 99 1.83 -8.05 5.05
N VAL A 100 1.92 -8.07 3.72
CA VAL A 100 3.19 -8.20 2.98
C VAL A 100 4.14 -7.05 3.31
N ILE A 101 3.65 -5.81 3.30
CA ILE A 101 4.43 -4.60 3.57
C ILE A 101 4.90 -4.57 5.03
N SER A 102 4.01 -4.84 5.99
CA SER A 102 4.33 -4.87 7.42
C SER A 102 5.33 -5.95 7.83
N LEU A 103 5.48 -6.99 7.01
CA LEU A 103 6.49 -8.04 7.16
C LEU A 103 7.78 -7.75 6.40
N GLY A 104 7.85 -6.64 5.65
CA GLY A 104 9.00 -6.29 4.82
C GLY A 104 9.19 -7.20 3.59
N LEU A 105 8.13 -7.90 3.17
CA LEU A 105 8.17 -8.85 2.05
C LEU A 105 7.92 -8.20 0.69
N ALA A 106 7.59 -6.91 0.66
CA ALA A 106 7.28 -6.19 -0.55
C ALA A 106 8.37 -6.27 -1.65
N PRO A 107 9.68 -6.18 -1.34
CA PRO A 107 10.73 -6.32 -2.37
C PRO A 107 10.77 -7.72 -2.97
N ARG A 108 10.50 -8.76 -2.17
CA ARG A 108 10.43 -10.14 -2.63
C ARG A 108 9.20 -10.37 -3.51
N LEU A 109 8.04 -9.83 -3.12
CA LEU A 109 6.84 -9.85 -3.96
C LEU A 109 7.11 -9.18 -5.31
N GLN A 110 7.74 -7.99 -5.30
CA GLN A 110 8.09 -7.27 -6.53
C GLN A 110 9.05 -8.08 -7.42
N GLN A 111 10.07 -8.72 -6.85
CA GLN A 111 10.97 -9.60 -7.60
C GLN A 111 10.21 -10.76 -8.26
N ASN A 112 9.27 -11.38 -7.52
CA ASN A 112 8.45 -12.46 -8.04
C ASN A 112 7.47 -11.99 -9.12
N MET A 113 6.90 -10.79 -9.00
CA MET A 113 6.08 -10.19 -10.05
C MET A 113 6.87 -9.92 -11.33
N LEU A 114 8.13 -9.47 -11.21
CA LEU A 114 9.02 -9.30 -12.35
C LEU A 114 9.37 -10.65 -13.01
N ALA A 115 9.60 -11.68 -12.21
CA ALA A 115 9.81 -13.04 -12.73
C ALA A 115 8.58 -13.54 -13.50
N THR A 116 7.36 -13.32 -12.99
CA THR A 116 6.12 -13.63 -13.70
C THR A 116 5.98 -12.81 -14.99
N THR A 117 6.41 -11.54 -14.97
CA THR A 117 6.39 -10.70 -16.19
C THR A 117 7.28 -11.29 -17.28
N VAL A 118 8.45 -11.82 -16.94
CA VAL A 118 9.32 -12.52 -17.91
C VAL A 118 8.65 -13.77 -18.45
N GLY A 119 7.99 -14.56 -17.60
CA GLY A 119 7.20 -15.71 -18.03
C GLY A 119 6.11 -15.33 -19.04
N TRP A 120 5.40 -14.24 -18.77
CA TRP A 120 4.39 -13.72 -19.67
C TRP A 120 4.97 -13.23 -21.00
N VAL A 121 6.10 -12.51 -20.97
CA VAL A 121 6.80 -12.07 -22.20
C VAL A 121 7.30 -13.26 -23.03
N ALA A 122 7.77 -14.33 -22.39
CA ALA A 122 8.25 -15.53 -23.06
C ALA A 122 7.13 -16.28 -23.82
N ALA A 123 5.88 -16.18 -23.33
CA ALA A 123 4.72 -16.79 -23.95
C ALA A 123 4.14 -15.97 -25.12
N LEU A 124 4.65 -14.76 -25.38
CA LEU A 124 4.18 -13.93 -26.50
C LEU A 124 4.81 -14.37 -27.83
N PRO A 125 4.10 -14.19 -28.95
CA PRO A 125 4.71 -14.24 -30.29
C PRO A 125 5.90 -13.28 -30.40
N PHE A 126 6.82 -13.56 -31.33
CA PHE A 126 8.05 -12.77 -31.52
C PHE A 126 7.82 -11.26 -31.52
N GLU A 127 6.89 -10.76 -32.34
CA GLU A 127 6.59 -9.33 -32.44
C GLU A 127 6.10 -8.73 -31.11
N GLY A 128 5.22 -9.43 -30.40
CA GLY A 128 4.72 -8.99 -29.09
C GLY A 128 5.82 -8.96 -28.03
N ARG A 129 6.67 -9.99 -28.02
CA ARG A 129 7.84 -10.09 -27.14
C ARG A 129 8.86 -8.98 -27.41
N ARG A 130 9.20 -8.75 -28.69
CA ARG A 130 10.11 -7.68 -29.12
C ARG A 130 9.55 -6.32 -28.72
N ALA A 131 8.29 -6.02 -29.01
CA ALA A 131 7.66 -4.75 -28.64
C ALA A 131 7.68 -4.49 -27.12
N MET A 132 7.37 -5.51 -26.31
CA MET A 132 7.39 -5.39 -24.85
C MET A 132 8.80 -5.15 -24.31
N LEU A 133 9.81 -5.85 -24.84
CA LEU A 133 11.21 -5.66 -24.44
C LEU A 133 11.76 -4.32 -24.92
N ALA A 134 11.42 -3.89 -26.14
CA ALA A 134 11.85 -2.62 -26.73
C ALA A 134 11.41 -1.42 -25.90
N GLN A 135 10.20 -1.47 -25.31
CA GLN A 135 9.74 -0.43 -24.41
C GLN A 135 10.41 -0.49 -23.03
N ARG A 136 10.67 -1.70 -22.51
CA ARG A 136 11.15 -1.90 -21.13
C ARG A 136 12.65 -1.70 -20.97
N LEU A 137 13.47 -2.15 -21.91
CA LEU A 137 14.93 -2.09 -21.77
C LEU A 137 15.45 -0.65 -21.63
N PRO A 138 15.03 0.35 -22.44
CA PRO A 138 15.40 1.75 -22.21
C PRO A 138 14.91 2.28 -20.86
N ALA A 139 13.70 1.89 -20.44
CA ALA A 139 13.14 2.31 -19.16
C ALA A 139 13.97 1.78 -17.98
N ILE A 140 14.34 0.49 -18.02
CA ILE A 140 15.22 -0.15 -17.04
C ILE A 140 16.60 0.54 -17.04
N ALA A 141 17.14 0.83 -18.22
CA ALA A 141 18.43 1.49 -18.40
C ALA A 141 18.48 2.91 -17.80
N ARG A 142 17.34 3.55 -17.54
CA ARG A 142 17.23 4.89 -16.94
C ARG A 142 16.93 4.89 -15.44
N LEU A 143 16.65 3.72 -14.86
CA LEU A 143 16.41 3.62 -13.41
C LEU A 143 17.69 3.94 -12.62
N PRO A 144 17.56 4.42 -11.37
CA PRO A 144 18.67 4.42 -10.42
C PRO A 144 19.33 3.05 -10.33
N GLU A 145 20.65 3.01 -10.18
CA GLU A 145 21.43 1.76 -10.29
C GLU A 145 20.89 0.65 -9.40
N SER A 146 20.60 0.95 -8.13
CA SER A 146 20.06 -0.04 -7.19
C SER A 146 18.75 -0.65 -7.69
N GLN A 147 17.84 0.17 -8.24
CA GLN A 147 16.56 -0.31 -8.79
C GLN A 147 16.76 -1.09 -10.09
N ARG A 148 17.67 -0.64 -10.96
CA ARG A 148 18.04 -1.32 -12.19
C ARG A 148 18.55 -2.74 -11.92
N VAL A 149 19.49 -2.87 -10.97
CA VAL A 149 20.01 -4.18 -10.51
C VAL A 149 18.88 -5.04 -9.93
N ALA A 150 17.98 -4.46 -9.13
CA ALA A 150 16.82 -5.18 -8.59
C ALA A 150 15.92 -5.76 -9.69
N VAL A 151 15.64 -4.95 -10.72
CA VAL A 151 14.78 -5.34 -11.83
C VAL A 151 15.43 -6.47 -12.62
N LEU A 152 16.71 -6.33 -12.97
CA LEU A 152 17.47 -7.34 -13.70
C LEU A 152 17.61 -8.65 -12.91
N ARG A 153 17.75 -8.58 -11.58
CA ARG A 153 17.71 -9.77 -10.71
C ARG A 153 16.35 -10.48 -10.77
N GLY A 154 15.25 -9.72 -10.77
CA GLY A 154 13.90 -10.26 -10.99
C GLY A 154 13.74 -10.91 -12.36
N MET A 155 14.28 -10.27 -13.41
CA MET A 155 14.25 -10.82 -14.76
C MET A 155 15.08 -12.09 -14.88
N ARG A 156 16.31 -12.12 -14.36
CA ARG A 156 17.17 -13.31 -14.29
C ARG A 156 16.47 -14.46 -13.58
N LYS A 157 15.79 -14.18 -12.46
CA LYS A 157 14.97 -15.18 -11.77
C LYS A 157 13.88 -15.73 -12.68
N GLY A 158 13.15 -14.87 -13.38
CA GLY A 158 12.16 -15.27 -14.38
C GLY A 158 12.75 -16.18 -15.46
N LEU A 159 13.87 -15.78 -16.07
CA LEU A 159 14.57 -16.55 -17.09
C LEU A 159 14.99 -17.94 -16.59
N SER A 160 15.47 -18.04 -15.34
CA SER A 160 15.89 -19.32 -14.76
C SER A 160 14.74 -20.33 -14.58
N LEU A 161 13.50 -19.84 -14.55
CA LEU A 161 12.30 -20.66 -14.41
C LEU A 161 11.70 -21.10 -15.76
N LEU A 162 12.20 -20.56 -16.87
CA LEU A 162 11.72 -20.90 -18.21
C LEU A 162 12.36 -22.19 -18.73
N PRO A 163 11.66 -22.96 -19.59
CA PRO A 163 12.27 -23.97 -20.45
C PRO A 163 13.42 -23.38 -21.29
N HIS A 164 14.38 -24.22 -21.67
CA HIS A 164 15.60 -23.77 -22.36
C HIS A 164 15.29 -23.01 -23.66
N GLU A 165 14.37 -23.51 -24.47
CA GLU A 165 13.95 -22.88 -25.74
C GLU A 165 13.39 -21.47 -25.53
N GLN A 166 12.34 -21.33 -24.71
CA GLN A 166 11.74 -20.02 -24.40
C GLN A 166 12.75 -19.04 -23.79
N ARG A 167 13.64 -19.54 -22.92
CA ARG A 167 14.72 -18.74 -22.33
C ARG A 167 15.65 -18.20 -23.41
N THR A 168 16.09 -19.05 -24.34
CA THR A 168 16.96 -18.67 -25.46
C THR A 168 16.29 -17.63 -26.34
N GLU A 169 15.02 -17.81 -26.71
CA GLU A 169 14.29 -16.83 -27.53
C GLU A 169 14.19 -15.45 -26.85
N VAL A 170 13.88 -15.40 -25.54
CA VAL A 170 13.82 -14.14 -24.79
C VAL A 170 15.21 -13.49 -24.72
N LEU A 171 16.26 -14.27 -24.46
CA LEU A 171 17.63 -13.77 -24.38
C LEU A 171 18.11 -13.23 -25.73
N THR A 172 17.88 -13.94 -26.83
CA THR A 172 18.22 -13.49 -28.18
C THR A 172 17.53 -12.17 -28.49
N THR A 173 16.22 -12.09 -28.30
CA THR A 173 15.46 -10.85 -28.52
C THR A 173 15.98 -9.70 -27.66
N GLN A 174 16.34 -9.98 -26.40
CA GLN A 174 16.90 -8.98 -25.51
C GLN A 174 18.28 -8.50 -25.97
N MET A 175 19.16 -9.39 -26.43
CA MET A 175 20.50 -9.06 -26.91
C MET A 175 20.44 -8.22 -28.19
N ASP A 176 19.55 -8.57 -29.13
CA ASP A 176 19.32 -7.81 -30.35
C ASP A 176 18.88 -6.37 -30.03
N LEU A 177 17.87 -6.23 -29.16
CA LEU A 177 17.39 -4.93 -28.71
C LEU A 177 18.45 -4.13 -27.95
N MET A 178 19.29 -4.79 -27.13
CA MET A 178 20.38 -4.14 -26.43
C MET A 178 21.44 -3.60 -27.40
N ALA A 179 21.70 -4.31 -28.51
CA ALA A 179 22.61 -3.85 -29.57
C ALA A 179 22.08 -2.61 -30.32
N GLU A 180 20.76 -2.38 -30.31
CA GLU A 180 20.12 -1.18 -30.85
C GLU A 180 20.13 0.01 -29.87
N LEU A 181 20.35 -0.21 -28.58
CA LEU A 181 20.34 0.88 -27.58
C LEU A 181 21.55 1.82 -27.72
N PRO A 182 21.39 3.13 -27.41
CA PRO A 182 22.51 4.05 -27.28
C PRO A 182 23.58 3.53 -26.31
N ALA A 183 24.87 3.75 -26.64
CA ALA A 183 26.00 3.19 -25.89
C ALA A 183 25.93 3.44 -24.37
N GLY A 184 25.51 4.64 -23.95
CA GLY A 184 25.33 4.97 -22.53
C GLY A 184 24.26 4.12 -21.82
N LEU A 185 23.10 3.91 -22.46
CA LEU A 185 22.03 3.08 -21.92
C LEU A 185 22.39 1.59 -21.93
N ARG A 186 23.10 1.14 -22.98
CA ARG A 186 23.62 -0.22 -23.07
C ARG A 186 24.64 -0.51 -21.97
N LYS A 187 25.62 0.37 -21.77
CA LYS A 187 26.62 0.27 -20.69
C LYS A 187 25.93 0.14 -19.33
N ASN A 188 24.96 1.02 -19.06
CA ASN A 188 24.17 0.99 -17.83
C ASN A 188 23.47 -0.35 -17.57
N LEU A 189 22.89 -0.97 -18.61
CA LEU A 189 22.26 -2.28 -18.49
C LEU A 189 23.28 -3.38 -18.26
N MET A 190 24.35 -3.42 -19.05
CA MET A 190 25.39 -4.45 -18.93
C MET A 190 26.02 -4.45 -17.54
N THR A 191 26.43 -3.28 -17.04
CA THR A 191 26.96 -3.13 -15.67
C THR A 191 25.97 -3.64 -14.62
N ALA A 192 24.68 -3.32 -14.77
CA ALA A 192 23.69 -3.78 -13.81
C ALA A 192 23.35 -5.28 -13.95
N MET A 193 23.50 -5.88 -15.14
CA MET A 193 23.41 -7.33 -15.36
C MET A 193 24.55 -8.03 -14.64
N ASP A 194 25.78 -7.54 -14.77
CA ASP A 194 26.96 -8.07 -14.08
C ASP A 194 26.75 -8.03 -12.56
N LEU A 195 26.35 -6.88 -12.01
CA LEU A 195 26.07 -6.74 -10.58
C LEU A 195 24.91 -7.64 -10.10
N ALA A 196 23.90 -7.85 -10.94
CA ALA A 196 22.79 -8.77 -10.64
C ALA A 196 23.21 -10.24 -10.62
N THR A 197 24.36 -10.60 -11.22
CA THR A 197 24.95 -11.94 -11.10
C THR A 197 25.70 -12.15 -9.80
N GLN A 198 26.40 -11.11 -9.33
CA GLN A 198 27.31 -11.17 -8.18
C GLN A 198 26.60 -11.06 -6.83
N THR A 199 25.42 -10.43 -6.78
CA THR A 199 24.75 -10.09 -5.52
C THR A 199 23.49 -10.93 -5.29
N ASN A 200 23.50 -11.74 -4.23
CA ASN A 200 22.34 -12.54 -3.79
C ASN A 200 21.44 -11.83 -2.76
N GLY A 201 21.60 -10.50 -2.58
CA GLY A 201 20.86 -9.72 -1.59
C GLY A 201 19.40 -9.43 -1.97
N ALA A 202 18.59 -9.03 -0.98
CA ALA A 202 17.30 -8.40 -1.22
C ALA A 202 17.51 -7.12 -2.05
N GLY A 203 16.68 -6.90 -3.07
CA GLY A 203 16.72 -5.64 -3.84
C GLY A 203 16.46 -4.42 -2.93
N PRO A 204 16.79 -3.19 -3.39
CA PRO A 204 16.33 -1.99 -2.72
C PRO A 204 14.84 -2.06 -2.45
N TYR A 205 14.43 -1.47 -1.33
CA TYR A 205 13.08 -1.58 -0.85
C TYR A 205 12.07 -0.73 -1.66
N GLY A 206 12.56 0.29 -2.36
CA GLY A 206 11.77 1.18 -3.20
C GLY A 206 11.24 0.53 -4.48
N GLN A 207 10.08 1.01 -4.93
CA GLN A 207 9.47 0.58 -6.19
C GLN A 207 10.23 1.15 -7.41
N PRO A 208 10.28 0.43 -8.53
CA PRO A 208 11.00 0.86 -9.73
C PRO A 208 10.12 1.82 -10.51
N ARG A 209 10.33 3.12 -10.29
CA ARG A 209 9.55 4.19 -10.93
C ARG A 209 10.05 4.48 -12.33
N GLY A 210 9.14 4.57 -13.29
CA GLY A 210 9.48 4.82 -14.69
C GLY A 210 9.40 3.59 -15.59
N LEU A 211 9.12 2.40 -15.02
CA LEU A 211 8.76 1.24 -15.83
C LEU A 211 7.38 1.44 -16.50
N PRO A 212 7.16 0.84 -17.69
CA PRO A 212 5.85 0.86 -18.34
C PRO A 212 4.76 0.28 -17.43
N ARG A 213 3.68 1.06 -17.27
CA ARG A 213 2.52 0.68 -16.45
C ARG A 213 1.78 -0.50 -17.08
N LEU A 214 1.32 -1.41 -16.22
CA LEU A 214 0.53 -2.57 -16.60
C LEU A 214 -0.96 -2.28 -16.44
N PRO A 215 -1.82 -2.72 -17.36
CA PRO A 215 -3.26 -2.75 -17.11
C PRO A 215 -3.56 -3.47 -15.79
N MET A 216 -4.50 -2.95 -15.00
CA MET A 216 -4.83 -3.52 -13.68
C MET A 216 -5.14 -5.02 -13.72
N ALA A 217 -5.81 -5.51 -14.77
CA ALA A 217 -6.10 -6.94 -14.93
C ALA A 217 -4.82 -7.79 -15.07
N VAL A 218 -3.85 -7.33 -15.85
CA VAL A 218 -2.54 -7.99 -16.02
C VAL A 218 -1.75 -7.92 -14.71
N PHE A 219 -1.74 -6.76 -14.04
CA PHE A 219 -1.07 -6.61 -12.75
C PHE A 219 -1.64 -7.59 -11.71
N ARG A 220 -2.97 -7.71 -11.61
CA ARG A 220 -3.64 -8.65 -10.72
C ARG A 220 -3.19 -10.09 -10.99
N GLU A 221 -3.13 -10.49 -12.26
CA GLU A 221 -2.67 -11.83 -12.62
C GLU A 221 -1.23 -12.07 -12.18
N PHE A 222 -0.35 -11.07 -12.35
CA PHE A 222 1.03 -11.18 -11.91
C PHE A 222 1.14 -11.28 -10.39
N VAL A 223 0.36 -10.50 -9.63
CA VAL A 223 0.28 -10.63 -8.16
C VAL A 223 -0.23 -12.02 -7.77
N ARG A 224 -1.28 -12.52 -8.43
CA ARG A 224 -1.89 -13.83 -8.15
C ARG A 224 -0.87 -14.97 -8.26
N GLN A 225 0.00 -14.93 -9.26
CA GLN A 225 1.06 -15.93 -9.45
C GLN A 225 2.28 -15.68 -8.54
N ALA A 226 2.67 -14.43 -8.34
CA ALA A 226 3.85 -14.07 -7.56
C ALA A 226 3.65 -14.25 -6.05
N TYR A 227 2.43 -14.07 -5.56
CA TYR A 227 2.14 -14.07 -4.12
C TYR A 227 2.39 -15.43 -3.46
N PRO A 228 1.84 -16.58 -3.94
CA PRO A 228 2.13 -17.89 -3.35
C PRO A 228 3.61 -18.22 -3.29
N ARG A 229 4.36 -17.92 -4.37
CA ARG A 229 5.81 -18.11 -4.41
C ARG A 229 6.53 -17.24 -3.37
N THR A 230 6.08 -16.01 -3.19
CA THR A 230 6.63 -15.11 -2.16
C THR A 230 6.44 -15.69 -0.75
N LEU A 231 5.29 -16.31 -0.47
CA LEU A 231 5.04 -17.00 0.80
C LEU A 231 5.96 -18.20 0.99
N GLN A 232 6.06 -19.04 -0.04
CA GLN A 232 6.89 -20.24 -0.03
C GLN A 232 8.36 -19.89 0.24
N GLU A 233 8.92 -18.93 -0.49
CA GLU A 233 10.30 -18.47 -0.31
C GLU A 233 10.54 -17.78 1.03
N ALA A 234 9.50 -17.20 1.63
CA ALA A 234 9.58 -16.60 2.96
C ALA A 234 9.42 -17.59 4.10
N GLY A 235 8.92 -18.81 3.83
CA GLY A 235 8.51 -19.74 4.88
C GLY A 235 7.39 -19.17 5.77
N ILE A 236 6.53 -18.29 5.23
CA ILE A 236 5.47 -17.62 6.00
C ILE A 236 4.10 -18.11 5.51
N PRO A 237 3.25 -18.66 6.41
CA PRO A 237 1.93 -19.13 6.01
C PRO A 237 1.00 -17.95 5.72
N HIS A 238 0.08 -18.13 4.76
CA HIS A 238 -0.89 -17.12 4.33
C HIS A 238 -1.64 -16.47 5.51
N ARG A 239 -2.11 -17.28 6.48
CA ARG A 239 -2.84 -16.83 7.67
C ARG A 239 -2.11 -15.73 8.45
N ARG A 240 -0.78 -15.79 8.52
CA ARG A 240 0.04 -14.80 9.26
C ARG A 240 0.08 -13.46 8.53
N ILE A 241 0.14 -13.49 7.20
CA ILE A 241 0.06 -12.27 6.38
C ILE A 241 -1.33 -11.67 6.48
N ALA A 242 -2.37 -12.49 6.30
CA ALA A 242 -3.76 -12.05 6.40
C ALA A 242 -4.03 -11.41 7.76
N TRP A 243 -3.72 -12.09 8.86
CA TRP A 243 -3.94 -11.56 10.21
C TRP A 243 -3.24 -10.22 10.44
N ARG A 244 -1.94 -10.09 10.10
CA ARG A 244 -1.23 -8.82 10.23
C ARG A 244 -1.83 -7.73 9.37
N GLY A 245 -2.22 -8.09 8.15
CA GLY A 245 -2.82 -7.20 7.18
C GLY A 245 -4.14 -6.62 7.62
N TYR A 246 -5.06 -7.49 8.05
CA TYR A 246 -6.37 -7.09 8.58
C TYR A 246 -6.23 -6.32 9.89
N LEU A 247 -5.38 -6.75 10.82
CA LEU A 247 -5.10 -5.98 12.02
C LEU A 247 -4.66 -4.55 11.68
N TRP A 248 -3.75 -4.39 10.73
CA TRP A 248 -3.29 -3.07 10.30
C TRP A 248 -4.41 -2.26 9.62
N HIS A 249 -5.26 -2.91 8.84
CA HIS A 249 -6.41 -2.28 8.20
C HIS A 249 -7.42 -1.75 9.24
N PHE A 250 -7.75 -2.54 10.26
CA PHE A 250 -8.61 -2.14 11.37
C PHE A 250 -7.98 -1.04 12.23
N LEU A 251 -6.68 -1.07 12.48
CA LEU A 251 -5.98 0.02 13.17
C LEU A 251 -6.09 1.33 12.37
N ILE A 252 -5.91 1.30 11.06
CA ILE A 252 -6.09 2.46 10.19
C ILE A 252 -7.53 2.99 10.28
N GLY A 253 -8.55 2.14 10.14
CA GLY A 253 -9.92 2.62 10.21
C GLY A 253 -10.33 3.12 11.59
N ALA A 254 -9.82 2.51 12.67
CA ALA A 254 -9.92 3.04 14.03
C ALA A 254 -9.36 4.47 14.10
N THR A 255 -8.18 4.73 13.53
CA THR A 255 -7.62 6.10 13.51
C THR A 255 -8.51 7.09 12.76
N PHE A 256 -9.18 6.68 11.67
CA PHE A 256 -10.12 7.56 10.96
C PHE A 256 -11.38 7.86 11.76
N GLY A 257 -11.95 6.88 12.49
CA GLY A 257 -13.11 7.11 13.35
C GLY A 257 -12.79 7.97 14.58
N ILE A 258 -11.63 7.75 15.21
CA ILE A 258 -11.12 8.61 16.29
C ILE A 258 -10.88 10.02 15.76
N THR A 259 -10.22 10.17 14.61
CA THR A 259 -9.99 11.50 14.02
C THR A 259 -11.30 12.22 13.73
N TYR A 260 -12.32 11.52 13.22
CA TYR A 260 -13.65 12.11 12.98
C TYR A 260 -14.26 12.71 14.26
N THR A 261 -14.32 11.93 15.35
CA THR A 261 -14.92 12.38 16.62
C THR A 261 -14.08 13.46 17.30
N LEU A 262 -12.75 13.39 17.20
CA LEU A 262 -11.86 14.47 17.68
C LEU A 262 -12.12 15.79 16.94
N LEU A 263 -12.42 15.75 15.63
CA LEU A 263 -12.70 16.94 14.84
C LEU A 263 -14.11 17.47 15.07
N PHE A 264 -15.12 16.60 15.04
CA PHE A 264 -16.53 16.99 14.90
C PHE A 264 -17.41 16.68 16.12
N GLY A 265 -16.90 15.97 17.12
CA GLY A 265 -17.67 15.53 18.28
C GLY A 265 -18.82 14.62 17.85
N ALA A 266 -20.05 15.00 18.20
CA ALA A 266 -21.25 14.30 17.78
C ALA A 266 -21.52 14.38 16.26
N GLY A 267 -20.99 15.43 15.62
CA GLY A 267 -21.04 15.63 14.17
C GLY A 267 -22.46 15.68 13.60
N SER A 268 -22.56 15.35 12.31
CA SER A 268 -23.82 15.21 11.57
C SER A 268 -23.62 14.20 10.45
N TRP A 269 -24.71 13.69 9.87
CA TRP A 269 -24.61 12.81 8.70
C TRP A 269 -23.87 13.47 7.53
N ALA A 270 -24.11 14.76 7.30
CA ALA A 270 -23.39 15.50 6.26
C ALA A 270 -21.87 15.52 6.52
N LEU A 271 -21.45 15.72 7.77
CA LEU A 271 -20.03 15.65 8.15
C LEU A 271 -19.47 14.23 8.02
N ALA A 272 -20.23 13.19 8.38
CA ALA A 272 -19.79 11.81 8.25
C ALA A 272 -19.56 11.41 6.78
N PHE A 273 -20.51 11.73 5.89
CA PHE A 273 -20.32 11.50 4.45
C PHE A 273 -19.22 12.38 3.88
N GLY A 274 -19.15 13.65 4.26
CA GLY A 274 -18.05 14.54 3.89
C GLY A 274 -16.68 13.99 4.29
N TRP A 275 -16.58 13.38 5.47
CA TRP A 275 -15.39 12.68 5.94
C TRP A 275 -15.05 11.46 5.09
N GLY A 276 -16.04 10.62 4.76
CA GLY A 276 -15.85 9.50 3.83
C GLY A 276 -15.31 9.95 2.46
N ILE A 277 -15.88 11.02 1.91
CA ILE A 277 -15.44 11.64 0.65
C ILE A 277 -14.00 12.16 0.78
N PHE A 278 -13.69 12.85 1.89
CA PHE A 278 -12.35 13.37 2.16
C PHE A 278 -11.30 12.25 2.21
N VAL A 279 -11.56 11.16 2.95
CA VAL A 279 -10.64 10.02 3.03
C VAL A 279 -10.48 9.35 1.66
N TRP A 280 -11.56 9.19 0.90
CA TRP A 280 -11.51 8.70 -0.48
C TRP A 280 -10.63 9.57 -1.38
N LEU A 281 -10.82 10.90 -1.36
CA LEU A 281 -10.01 11.85 -2.14
C LEU A 281 -8.53 11.75 -1.77
N GLY A 282 -8.21 11.72 -0.47
CA GLY A 282 -6.84 11.55 0.00
C GLY A 282 -6.21 10.26 -0.53
N MET A 283 -6.95 9.15 -0.53
CA MET A 283 -6.49 7.91 -1.12
C MET A 283 -6.31 8.01 -2.65
N MET A 284 -7.22 8.68 -3.38
CA MET A 284 -7.09 8.87 -4.83
C MET A 284 -5.82 9.66 -5.20
N VAL A 285 -5.45 10.64 -4.38
CA VAL A 285 -4.19 11.40 -4.54
C VAL A 285 -2.97 10.53 -4.25
N LEU A 286 -3.03 9.67 -3.22
CA LEU A 286 -1.89 8.86 -2.78
C LEU A 286 -1.68 7.57 -3.60
N MET A 287 -2.70 7.04 -4.26
CA MET A 287 -2.57 5.78 -4.99
C MET A 287 -1.56 5.82 -6.15
N PRO A 288 -1.55 6.81 -7.07
CA PRO A 288 -0.59 6.83 -8.16
C PRO A 288 0.89 6.73 -7.72
N PRO A 289 1.37 7.48 -6.70
CA PRO A 289 2.75 7.33 -6.23
C PRO A 289 3.01 6.04 -5.43
N MET A 290 1.99 5.43 -4.81
CA MET A 290 2.10 4.15 -4.08
C MET A 290 2.05 2.91 -4.99
N MET A 291 1.44 3.02 -6.18
CA MET A 291 1.28 1.94 -7.14
C MET A 291 1.67 2.40 -8.57
N PRO A 292 2.92 2.88 -8.77
CA PRO A 292 3.34 3.53 -10.01
C PRO A 292 3.35 2.61 -11.23
N MET A 293 3.30 1.29 -11.01
CA MET A 293 3.30 0.26 -12.06
C MET A 293 1.89 -0.09 -12.56
N VAL A 294 0.82 0.44 -11.95
CA VAL A 294 -0.55 0.08 -12.32
C VAL A 294 -1.19 1.19 -13.15
N ARG A 295 -1.83 0.80 -14.25
CA ARG A 295 -2.76 1.63 -15.01
C ARG A 295 -4.18 1.26 -14.60
N PHE A 296 -4.78 2.10 -13.78
CA PHE A 296 -6.17 1.95 -13.35
C PHE A 296 -7.13 2.28 -14.49
N PRO A 297 -8.25 1.54 -14.63
CA PRO A 297 -9.32 1.93 -15.55
C PRO A 297 -10.04 3.18 -15.05
N TRP A 298 -10.68 3.92 -15.95
CA TRP A 298 -11.35 5.18 -15.65
C TRP A 298 -12.47 5.05 -14.61
N TRP A 299 -13.14 3.90 -14.55
CA TRP A 299 -14.21 3.60 -13.58
C TRP A 299 -13.69 3.23 -12.20
N PHE A 300 -12.39 2.93 -12.06
CA PHE A 300 -11.82 2.44 -10.80
C PHE A 300 -12.14 3.34 -9.61
N PRO A 301 -12.05 4.68 -9.67
CA PRO A 301 -12.32 5.55 -8.52
C PRO A 301 -13.70 5.38 -7.89
N GLY A 302 -14.71 4.93 -8.65
CA GLY A 302 -16.07 4.70 -8.14
C GLY A 302 -16.16 3.55 -7.14
N VAL A 303 -15.34 2.50 -7.30
CA VAL A 303 -15.41 1.33 -6.41
C VAL A 303 -14.89 1.64 -5.00
N PRO A 304 -13.70 2.25 -4.83
CA PRO A 304 -13.28 2.72 -3.52
C PRO A 304 -14.16 3.83 -2.96
N PHE A 305 -14.78 4.67 -3.80
CA PHE A 305 -15.74 5.69 -3.34
C PHE A 305 -16.89 5.05 -2.56
N LEU A 306 -17.54 4.03 -3.13
CA LEU A 306 -18.61 3.29 -2.46
C LEU A 306 -18.14 2.65 -1.14
N ALA A 307 -16.92 2.10 -1.11
CA ALA A 307 -16.37 1.52 0.11
C ALA A 307 -16.16 2.56 1.23
N HIS A 308 -15.77 3.79 0.88
CA HIS A 308 -15.61 4.88 1.85
C HIS A 308 -16.94 5.49 2.29
N LEU A 309 -17.96 5.50 1.43
CA LEU A 309 -19.32 5.83 1.84
C LEU A 309 -19.88 4.80 2.81
N ALA A 310 -19.62 3.50 2.57
CA ALA A 310 -20.01 2.44 3.51
C ALA A 310 -19.30 2.60 4.87
N MET A 311 -18.01 2.97 4.86
CA MET A 311 -17.25 3.30 6.09
C MET A 311 -17.86 4.46 6.88
N ALA A 312 -18.35 5.50 6.18
CA ALA A 312 -18.91 6.68 6.81
C ALA A 312 -20.19 6.39 7.61
N ILE A 313 -20.95 5.35 7.24
CA ILE A 313 -22.23 5.03 7.90
C ILE A 313 -22.03 4.67 9.39
N PRO A 314 -21.21 3.66 9.75
CA PRO A 314 -20.95 3.37 11.17
C PRO A 314 -20.28 4.51 11.92
N ILE A 315 -19.34 5.24 11.29
CA ILE A 315 -18.70 6.40 11.91
C ILE A 315 -19.75 7.45 12.31
N GLY A 316 -20.65 7.80 11.39
CA GLY A 316 -21.74 8.74 11.65
C GLY A 316 -22.73 8.22 12.69
N PHE A 317 -23.06 6.92 12.67
CA PHE A 317 -23.95 6.32 13.66
C PHE A 317 -23.37 6.40 15.08
N PHE A 318 -22.13 5.93 15.28
CA PHE A 318 -21.50 5.90 16.61
C PHE A 318 -21.18 7.29 17.15
N ALA A 319 -20.85 8.26 16.28
CA ALA A 319 -20.61 9.63 16.72
C ALA A 319 -21.83 10.27 17.39
N ARG A 320 -23.07 9.86 17.06
CA ARG A 320 -24.29 10.43 17.67
C ARG A 320 -24.43 10.13 19.17
N PHE A 321 -23.68 9.18 19.69
CA PHE A 321 -23.66 8.87 21.12
C PHE A 321 -22.65 9.71 21.91
N VAL A 322 -21.88 10.57 21.24
CA VAL A 322 -21.00 11.54 21.90
C VAL A 322 -21.85 12.58 22.65
N GLY A 323 -21.69 12.64 23.97
CA GLY A 323 -22.38 13.56 24.85
C GLY A 323 -21.97 15.03 24.66
N PRO A 324 -22.77 15.98 25.16
CA PRO A 324 -22.52 17.41 24.96
C PRO A 324 -21.16 17.88 25.49
N ALA A 325 -20.73 17.36 26.65
CA ALA A 325 -19.44 17.71 27.24
C ALA A 325 -18.26 17.24 26.35
N ALA A 326 -18.34 16.03 25.79
CA ALA A 326 -17.34 15.50 24.87
C ALA A 326 -17.36 16.24 23.52
N ALA A 327 -18.54 16.59 23.01
CA ALA A 327 -18.66 17.41 21.82
C ALA A 327 -18.01 18.80 22.01
N GLY A 328 -18.10 19.39 23.20
CA GLY A 328 -17.46 20.67 23.55
C GLY A 328 -15.93 20.65 23.47
N VAL A 329 -15.28 19.48 23.67
CA VAL A 329 -13.81 19.34 23.58
C VAL A 329 -13.31 18.87 22.21
N SER A 330 -14.21 18.66 21.23
CA SER A 330 -13.84 18.44 19.83
C SER A 330 -13.29 19.72 19.18
N LEU A 331 -12.63 19.63 18.03
CA LEU A 331 -12.10 20.83 17.35
C LEU A 331 -13.21 21.86 17.04
N VAL A 332 -14.34 21.42 16.49
CA VAL A 332 -15.49 22.31 16.23
C VAL A 332 -16.06 22.88 17.53
N GLY A 333 -16.10 22.08 18.60
CA GLY A 333 -16.51 22.55 19.93
C GLY A 333 -15.58 23.62 20.50
N LEU A 334 -14.26 23.45 20.35
CA LEU A 334 -13.22 24.37 20.86
C LEU A 334 -13.14 25.71 20.12
N ILE A 335 -13.71 25.80 18.91
CA ILE A 335 -13.73 27.02 18.08
C ILE A 335 -15.03 27.82 18.29
N ARG A 336 -16.10 27.18 18.76
CA ARG A 336 -17.39 27.82 19.05
C ARG A 336 -17.39 28.42 20.45
#